data_AF-A0AAU8LSU9-F1
#
_entry.id   AF-A0AAU8LSU9-F1
#
_cell.length_a   1.000
_cell.length_b   1.000
_cell.length_c   1.000
_cell.angle_alpha   90.00
_cell.angle_beta   90.00
_cell.angle_gamma   90.00
#
_symmetry.space_group_name_H-M   'P 1'
#
loop_
_entity.id
_entity.type
_entity.pdbx_description
1 polymer ?
#
loop_
_entity_poly.entity_id
_entity_poly.type
_entity_poly.pdbx_seq_one_letter_code
_entity_poly.pdbx_strand_id
1 'polypeptide(L)'
;MSASQHQKDSGMALILTLMAVSFLVAVTVRLSTSVNRQMISAANQSTTVRLDAMLLSGLHIARAALLADQQQEDNTSDTPLDTWGTLDSALLSELFPGTLDVTVTDLSGRLQANALVWTEKEKSMEKKAKE
;
A
#
# COMPACT_ATOMS: atom_id res chain seq x y z
N MET A 1 29.40 -2.49 -70.26
CA MET A 1 28.23 -3.01 -69.49
C MET A 1 28.51 -3.18 -67.98
N SER A 2 29.78 -3.25 -67.53
CA SER A 2 30.14 -3.44 -66.11
C SER A 2 29.79 -2.27 -65.16
N ALA A 3 29.80 -1.02 -65.63
CA ALA A 3 29.52 0.15 -64.77
C ALA A 3 28.07 0.23 -64.25
N SER A 4 27.10 -0.37 -64.96
CA SER A 4 25.67 -0.33 -64.56
C SER A 4 25.29 -1.36 -63.48
N GLN A 5 26.08 -2.43 -63.34
CA GLN A 5 25.87 -3.45 -62.31
C GLN A 5 26.34 -2.96 -60.94
N HIS A 6 27.52 -2.33 -60.87
CA HIS A 6 28.01 -1.74 -59.63
C HIS A 6 27.08 -0.67 -59.03
N GLN A 7 26.38 0.10 -59.87
CA GLN A 7 25.44 1.12 -59.40
C GLN A 7 24.14 0.52 -58.82
N LYS A 8 23.70 -0.65 -59.30
CA LYS A 8 22.55 -1.38 -58.75
C LYS A 8 22.89 -2.06 -57.43
N ASP A 9 24.07 -2.67 -57.34
CA ASP A 9 24.53 -3.35 -56.12
C ASP A 9 24.77 -2.35 -54.98
N SER A 10 25.32 -1.16 -55.30
CA SER A 10 25.50 -0.07 -54.31
C SER A 10 24.18 0.57 -53.88
N GLY A 11 23.19 0.68 -54.78
CA GLY A 11 21.85 1.14 -54.42
C GLY A 11 21.12 0.15 -53.48
N MET A 12 21.21 -1.15 -53.76
CA MET A 12 20.63 -2.19 -52.89
C MET A 12 21.33 -2.25 -51.53
N ALA A 13 22.65 -2.10 -51.49
CA ALA A 13 23.39 -2.02 -50.23
C ALA A 13 22.93 -0.83 -49.37
N LEU A 14 22.69 0.34 -49.97
CA LEU A 14 22.19 1.52 -49.26
C LEU A 14 20.78 1.31 -48.66
N ILE A 15 19.89 0.66 -49.41
CA ILE A 15 18.54 0.35 -48.91
C ILE A 15 18.63 -0.61 -47.72
N LEU A 16 19.49 -1.63 -47.82
CA LEU A 16 19.64 -2.64 -46.78
C LEU A 16 20.25 -2.03 -45.50
N THR A 17 21.21 -1.11 -45.63
CA THR A 17 21.77 -0.38 -44.48
C THR A 17 20.73 0.56 -43.87
N LEU A 18 19.95 1.29 -44.67
CA LEU A 18 18.86 2.14 -44.16
C LEU A 18 17.80 1.32 -43.43
N MET A 19 17.43 0.14 -43.94
CA MET A 19 16.53 -0.78 -43.26
C MET A 19 17.11 -1.28 -41.94
N ALA A 20 18.39 -1.68 -41.93
CA ALA A 20 19.07 -2.14 -40.72
C ALA A 20 19.13 -1.03 -39.65
N VAL A 21 19.48 0.20 -40.04
CA VAL A 21 19.51 1.36 -39.14
C VAL A 21 18.12 1.68 -38.63
N SER A 22 17.10 1.73 -39.50
CA SER A 22 15.72 1.97 -39.10
C SER A 22 15.22 0.91 -38.11
N PHE A 23 15.56 -0.36 -38.34
CA PHE A 23 15.21 -1.45 -37.44
C PHE A 23 15.92 -1.30 -36.09
N LEU A 24 17.22 -1.00 -36.09
CA LEU A 24 18.00 -0.80 -34.87
C LEU A 24 17.47 0.36 -34.03
N VAL A 25 17.12 1.48 -34.67
CA VAL A 25 16.45 2.62 -34.02
C VAL A 25 15.11 2.19 -33.41
N ALA A 26 14.27 1.48 -34.16
CA ALA A 26 12.98 1.02 -33.66
C ALA A 26 13.12 0.07 -32.45
N VAL A 27 14.07 -0.87 -32.50
CA VAL A 27 14.37 -1.78 -31.37
C VAL A 27 14.89 -1.00 -30.17
N THR A 28 15.77 -0.03 -30.37
CA THR A 28 16.35 0.78 -29.30
C THR A 28 15.28 1.60 -28.58
N VAL A 29 14.39 2.27 -29.33
CA VAL A 29 13.28 3.04 -28.76
C VAL A 29 12.31 2.14 -28.00
N ARG A 30 11.95 0.97 -28.55
CA ARG A 30 11.08 0.00 -27.87
C ARG A 30 11.71 -0.52 -26.59
N LEU A 31 13.00 -0.88 -26.62
CA LEU A 31 13.72 -1.36 -25.44
C LEU A 31 13.79 -0.28 -24.36
N SER A 32 14.20 0.94 -24.73
CA SER A 32 14.28 2.08 -23.80
C SER A 32 12.91 2.34 -23.14
N THR A 33 11.84 2.35 -23.93
CA THR A 33 10.47 2.55 -23.41
C THR A 33 10.06 1.42 -22.46
N SER A 34 10.39 0.17 -22.81
CA SER A 34 10.07 -1.00 -21.99
C SER A 34 10.81 -0.98 -20.65
N VAL A 35 12.12 -0.70 -20.67
CA VAL A 35 12.95 -0.61 -19.46
C VAL A 35 12.45 0.51 -18.56
N ASN A 36 12.15 1.68 -19.12
CA ASN A 36 11.64 2.81 -18.34
C ASN A 36 10.30 2.47 -17.64
N ARG A 37 9.38 1.79 -18.34
CA ARG A 37 8.13 1.32 -17.74
C ARG A 37 8.35 0.32 -16.62
N GLN A 38 9.25 -0.65 -16.82
CA GLN A 38 9.59 -1.64 -15.81
C GLN A 38 10.22 -0.99 -14.57
N MET A 39 11.10 -0.01 -14.75
CA MET A 39 11.72 0.72 -13.64
C MET A 39 10.69 1.48 -12.80
N ILE A 40 9.75 2.19 -13.45
CA ILE A 40 8.66 2.88 -12.75
C ILE A 40 7.77 1.87 -12.00
N SER A 41 7.43 0.75 -12.64
CA SER A 41 6.63 -0.30 -12.01
C SER A 41 7.33 -0.90 -10.79
N ALA A 42 8.64 -1.14 -10.87
CA ALA A 42 9.43 -1.66 -9.76
C ALA A 42 9.51 -0.66 -8.61
N ALA A 43 9.69 0.63 -8.91
CA ALA A 43 9.68 1.69 -7.90
C ALA A 43 8.32 1.80 -7.19
N ASN A 44 7.23 1.74 -7.94
CA ASN A 44 5.88 1.72 -7.38
C ASN A 44 5.64 0.50 -6.50
N GLN A 45 6.02 -0.70 -6.97
CA GLN A 45 5.85 -1.93 -6.20
C GLN A 45 6.66 -1.91 -4.89
N SER A 46 7.91 -1.45 -4.95
CA SER A 46 8.75 -1.25 -3.77
C SER A 46 8.10 -0.27 -2.77
N THR A 47 7.56 0.83 -3.28
CA THR A 47 6.84 1.82 -2.47
C THR A 47 5.60 1.21 -1.81
N THR A 48 4.80 0.45 -2.56
CA THR A 48 3.61 -0.23 -2.03
C THR A 48 3.97 -1.20 -0.91
N VAL A 49 4.95 -2.09 -1.13
CA VAL A 49 5.40 -3.04 -0.10
C VAL A 49 5.87 -2.32 1.16
N ARG A 50 6.57 -1.19 1.00
CA ARG A 50 7.01 -0.37 2.13
C ARG A 50 5.84 0.25 2.87
N LEU A 51 4.85 0.80 2.18
CA LEU A 51 3.66 1.39 2.79
C LEU A 51 2.83 0.32 3.52
N ASP A 52 2.69 -0.87 2.95
CA ASP A 52 2.01 -2.01 3.61
C ASP A 52 2.72 -2.41 4.90
N ALA A 53 4.06 -2.49 4.87
CA ALA A 53 4.86 -2.75 6.06
C ALA A 53 4.67 -1.65 7.12
N MET A 54 4.69 -0.38 6.73
CA MET A 54 4.43 0.75 7.63
C MET A 54 3.04 0.68 8.27
N LEU A 55 2.00 0.35 7.49
CA LEU A 55 0.63 0.18 7.99
C LEU A 55 0.54 -0.96 9.00
N LEU A 56 1.13 -2.12 8.69
CA LEU A 56 1.15 -3.27 9.60
C LEU A 56 1.92 -2.94 10.88
N SER A 57 3.07 -2.27 10.78
CA SER A 57 3.82 -1.80 11.95
C SER A 57 2.99 -0.83 12.79
N GLY A 58 2.28 0.13 12.19
CA GLY A 58 1.37 1.04 12.90
C GLY A 58 0.28 0.29 13.68
N LEU A 59 -0.34 -0.72 13.06
CA LEU A 59 -1.31 -1.60 13.73
C LEU A 59 -0.68 -2.35 14.92
N HIS A 60 0.54 -2.86 14.77
CA HIS A 60 1.25 -3.55 15.84
C HIS A 60 1.62 -2.60 16.99
N ILE A 61 2.02 -1.36 16.68
CA ILE A 61 2.30 -0.33 17.69
C ILE A 61 1.04 0.02 18.46
N ALA A 62 -0.09 0.25 17.79
CA ALA A 62 -1.37 0.49 18.44
C ALA A 62 -1.76 -0.67 19.38
N ARG A 63 -1.61 -1.91 18.91
CA ARG A 63 -1.87 -3.11 19.74
C ARG A 63 -0.91 -3.22 20.92
N ALA A 64 0.36 -2.90 20.73
CA ALA A 64 1.35 -2.91 21.80
C ALA A 64 1.03 -1.85 22.85
N ALA A 65 0.59 -0.66 22.44
CA ALA A 65 0.17 0.40 23.35
C ALA A 65 -1.06 -0.02 24.19
N LEU A 66 -2.06 -0.62 23.55
CA LEU A 66 -3.24 -1.17 24.25
C LEU A 66 -2.87 -2.31 25.21
N LEU A 67 -1.97 -3.21 24.81
CA LEU A 67 -1.52 -4.30 25.66
C LEU A 67 -0.71 -3.77 26.86
N ALA A 68 0.18 -2.80 26.63
CA ALA A 68 0.96 -2.17 27.68
C ALA A 68 0.05 -1.48 28.70
N ASP A 69 -1.01 -0.82 28.22
CA ASP A 69 -2.03 -0.17 29.05
C ASP A 69 -2.83 -1.17 29.90
N GLN A 70 -3.25 -2.29 29.29
CA GLN A 70 -3.94 -3.39 29.99
C GLN A 70 -3.07 -4.03 31.10
N GLN A 71 -1.76 -4.04 30.94
CA GLN A 71 -0.82 -4.66 31.87
C GLN A 71 -0.46 -3.76 33.06
N GLN A 72 -0.93 -2.51 33.09
CA GLN A 72 -0.70 -1.61 34.23
C GLN A 72 -1.57 -2.03 35.42
N GLU A 73 -0.95 -2.24 36.58
CA GLU A 73 -1.62 -2.72 37.80
C GLU A 73 -2.70 -1.74 38.32
N ASP A 74 -2.54 -0.44 38.06
CA ASP A 74 -3.44 0.62 38.51
C ASP A 74 -4.54 0.97 37.49
N ASN A 75 -4.56 0.31 36.33
CA ASN A 75 -5.53 0.63 35.28
C ASN A 75 -6.89 -0.03 35.57
N THR A 76 -7.88 0.81 35.92
CA THR A 76 -9.25 0.38 36.24
C THR A 76 -10.29 0.86 35.22
N SER A 77 -9.91 1.76 34.32
CA SER A 77 -10.81 2.38 33.34
C SER A 77 -10.03 3.04 32.21
N ASP A 78 -10.52 2.91 30.98
CA ASP A 78 -9.91 3.56 29.82
C ASP A 78 -10.22 5.07 29.78
N THR A 79 -9.21 5.89 29.48
CA THR A 79 -9.30 7.33 29.23
C THR A 79 -8.50 7.75 28.00
N PRO A 80 -8.90 8.79 27.24
CA PRO A 80 -8.14 9.26 26.08
C PRO A 80 -6.71 9.74 26.39
N LEU A 81 -6.37 9.90 27.67
CA LEU A 81 -5.03 10.28 28.15
C LEU A 81 -4.11 9.08 28.36
N ASP A 82 -4.61 7.86 28.19
CA ASP A 82 -3.83 6.63 28.31
C ASP A 82 -2.81 6.51 27.18
N THR A 83 -1.86 5.60 27.36
CA THR A 83 -0.72 5.40 26.45
C THR A 83 -1.14 5.17 25.00
N TRP A 84 -2.28 4.51 24.78
CA TRP A 84 -2.85 4.27 23.46
C TRP A 84 -3.49 5.51 22.82
N GLY A 85 -3.95 6.46 23.63
CA GLY A 85 -4.61 7.70 23.19
C GLY A 85 -3.65 8.86 22.91
N THR A 86 -2.40 8.76 23.39
CA THR A 86 -1.37 9.81 23.26
C THR A 86 -0.17 9.38 22.41
N LEU A 87 -0.39 8.55 21.39
CA LEU A 87 0.68 8.13 20.47
C LEU A 87 1.25 9.34 19.71
N ASP A 88 2.57 9.55 19.84
CA ASP A 88 3.26 10.67 19.21
C ASP A 88 3.59 10.37 17.73
N SER A 89 2.88 11.06 16.82
CA SER A 89 3.08 10.93 15.37
C SER A 89 4.45 11.44 14.90
N ALA A 90 5.09 12.36 15.64
CA ALA A 90 6.44 12.81 15.32
C ALA A 90 7.45 11.68 15.56
N LEU A 91 7.36 11.03 16.74
CA LEU A 91 8.18 9.87 17.07
C LEU A 91 7.94 8.71 16.09
N LEU A 92 6.69 8.42 15.73
CA LEU A 92 6.38 7.38 14.74
C LEU A 92 6.95 7.69 13.35
N SER A 93 7.00 8.96 12.96
CA SER A 93 7.57 9.39 11.68
C SER A 93 9.10 9.26 11.64
N GLU A 94 9.78 9.19 12.79
CA GLU A 94 11.23 8.92 12.83
C GLU A 94 11.56 7.43 12.56
N LEU A 95 10.63 6.51 12.83
CA LEU A 95 10.86 5.07 12.64
C LEU A 95 10.81 4.64 11.16
N PHE A 96 10.20 5.45 10.28
CA PHE A 96 9.95 5.06 8.90
C PHE A 96 10.31 6.18 7.92
N PRO A 97 10.81 5.84 6.72
CA PRO A 97 10.97 6.82 5.66
C PRO A 97 9.59 7.24 5.12
N GLY A 98 9.01 8.30 5.69
CA GLY A 98 7.68 8.81 5.36
C GLY A 98 6.96 9.33 6.61
N THR A 99 5.65 9.52 6.49
CA THR A 99 4.79 9.90 7.63
C THR A 99 3.84 8.76 7.92
N LEU A 100 3.76 8.37 9.19
CA LEU A 100 2.81 7.39 9.69
C LEU A 100 2.04 8.03 10.83
N ASP A 101 0.72 8.16 10.65
CA ASP A 101 -0.19 8.67 11.67
C ASP A 101 -1.04 7.52 12.19
N VAL A 102 -1.08 7.36 13.51
CA VAL A 102 -1.79 6.27 14.19
C VAL A 102 -2.66 6.89 15.27
N THR A 103 -3.97 6.79 15.08
CA THR A 103 -4.96 7.23 16.06
C THR A 103 -5.78 6.03 16.50
N VAL A 104 -5.87 5.84 17.81
CA VAL A 104 -6.79 4.88 18.43
C VAL A 104 -7.93 5.67 19.06
N THR A 105 -9.17 5.21 18.86
CA THR A 105 -10.36 5.89 19.37
C THR A 105 -11.30 4.88 19.98
N ASP A 106 -11.70 5.12 21.23
CA ASP A 106 -12.75 4.35 21.85
C ASP A 106 -14.11 4.62 21.16
N LEU A 107 -14.77 3.55 20.75
CA LEU A 107 -16.10 3.59 20.13
C LEU A 107 -17.21 3.20 21.12
N SER A 108 -16.86 2.73 22.33
CA SER A 108 -17.81 2.25 23.34
C SER A 108 -18.78 3.34 23.81
N GLY A 109 -18.34 4.60 23.82
CA GLY A 109 -19.17 5.78 24.13
C GLY A 109 -20.18 6.16 23.05
N ARG A 110 -20.20 5.48 21.89
CA ARG A 110 -21.20 5.71 20.83
C ARG A 110 -22.43 4.83 21.03
N LEU A 111 -23.56 5.22 20.43
CA LEU A 111 -24.77 4.39 20.45
C LEU A 111 -24.51 3.03 19.80
N GLN A 112 -24.69 1.96 20.58
CA GLN A 112 -24.50 0.58 20.10
C GLN A 112 -25.70 0.15 19.24
N ALA A 113 -25.68 0.47 17.95
CA ALA A 113 -26.75 0.12 17.01
C ALA A 113 -27.05 -1.39 17.00
N ASN A 114 -26.03 -2.23 17.22
CA ASN A 114 -26.18 -3.68 17.30
C ASN A 114 -27.03 -4.13 18.51
N ALA A 115 -27.10 -3.34 19.58
CA ALA A 115 -27.96 -3.61 20.74
C ALA A 115 -29.44 -3.26 20.49
N LEU A 116 -29.76 -2.56 19.39
CA LEU A 116 -31.13 -2.22 19.01
C LEU A 116 -31.86 -3.38 18.34
N VAL A 117 -31.13 -4.37 17.84
CA VAL A 117 -31.70 -5.57 17.22
C VAL A 117 -31.73 -6.68 18.26
N TRP A 118 -32.93 -6.99 18.74
CA TRP A 118 -33.13 -8.13 19.62
C TRP A 118 -33.02 -9.41 18.79
N THR A 119 -32.13 -10.31 19.20
CA THR A 119 -32.10 -11.65 18.62
C THR A 119 -33.40 -12.38 18.95
N GLU A 120 -33.85 -13.32 18.10
CA GLU A 120 -35.03 -14.16 18.40
C GLU A 120 -34.87 -14.91 19.73
N LYS A 121 -33.62 -15.21 20.11
CA LYS A 121 -33.26 -15.80 21.39
C LYS A 121 -33.58 -14.84 22.56
N GLU A 122 -33.18 -13.57 22.47
CA GLU A 122 -33.49 -12.55 23.48
C GLU A 122 -34.98 -12.23 23.58
N LYS A 123 -35.69 -12.15 22.44
CA LYS A 123 -37.16 -12.02 22.44
C LYS A 123 -37.86 -13.21 23.12
N SER A 124 -37.34 -14.42 22.92
CA SER A 124 -37.89 -15.63 23.56
C SER A 124 -37.61 -15.69 25.07
N MET A 125 -36.47 -15.16 25.51
CA MET A 125 -36.11 -15.07 26.93
C MET A 125 -36.92 -13.98 27.65
N GLU A 126 -37.17 -12.83 27.01
CA GLU A 126 -38.03 -11.78 27.58
C GLU A 126 -39.48 -12.22 27.71
N LYS A 127 -40.02 -12.98 26.74
CA LYS A 127 -41.38 -13.55 26.83
C LYS A 127 -41.54 -14.48 28.03
N LYS A 128 -40.53 -15.33 28.30
CA LYS A 128 -40.54 -16.23 29.46
C LYS A 128 -40.34 -15.53 30.80
N ALA A 129 -39.73 -14.35 30.81
CA ALA A 129 -39.54 -13.56 32.02
C ALA A 129 -40.77 -12.71 32.41
N LYS A 130 -41.78 -12.64 31.53
CA LYS A 130 -43.05 -11.92 31.75
C LYS A 130 -44.25 -12.85 32.02
N GLU A 131 -44.04 -14.17 32.01
CA GLU A 131 -44.97 -15.21 32.49
C GLU A 131 -44.62 -15.59 33.93
#